data_AF-A0A9P9TUN8-F1
#
_entry.id   AF-A0A9P9TUN8-F1
#
_cell.length_a   1.000
_cell.length_b   1.000
_cell.length_c   1.000
_cell.angle_alpha   90.00
_cell.angle_beta   90.00
_cell.angle_gamma   90.00
#
_symmetry.space_group_name_H-M   'P 1'
#
loop_
_entity.id
_entity.type
_entity.pdbx_description
1 polymer ?
#
loop_
_entity_poly.entity_id
_entity_poly.type
_entity_poly.pdbx_seq_one_letter_code
_entity_poly.pdbx_strand_id
1 'polypeptide(L)'
;MDRTKRFFVFFRQAIKHIPRYFAVQRPNALEYSLLAKLPAELLQQIADDLPPASAASFSLSCRQIHFSIGNRYLHDLASSSDETLVFLDLIEHDLQDQIVCSSCRKLHKIKYAKKYTQKCFLYDPVVIPNCLFDDMRKMIPIHIDENFSTIVFKMVMKHYRLFGDDIQVRRLCGLLTDGFRMSPWGGTLIKKRQSECRIRNGSLFICKRIAFHGNCADVKPHSIWFYICPHLEVESVERPASLRIMSHSVSNEGWLIVLHRENGTKIKKTSWDLGSEVQQCRYCRTEYKAEFEHGNECTMKSTFTIWKDLGHGPETEEWKAQMPSDDSLSVPERIQFHRGEIASFFQ
;
A
#
# COMPACT_ATOMS: atom_id res chain seq x y z
N MET A 1 2.26 0.57 -31.79
CA MET A 1 0.79 0.61 -31.60
C MET A 1 0.47 1.81 -30.70
N ASP A 2 -0.28 2.77 -31.23
CA ASP A 2 -0.37 4.17 -30.79
C ASP A 2 -0.96 4.34 -29.37
N ARG A 3 -0.17 4.84 -28.39
CA ARG A 3 -0.56 4.96 -26.97
C ARG A 3 -1.78 5.85 -26.77
N THR A 4 -1.89 6.92 -27.56
CA THR A 4 -3.01 7.87 -27.63
C THR A 4 -4.33 7.20 -28.01
N LYS A 5 -4.31 6.24 -28.94
CA LYS A 5 -5.53 5.50 -29.34
C LYS A 5 -6.08 4.60 -28.23
N ARG A 6 -5.24 4.03 -27.36
CA ARG A 6 -5.72 3.21 -26.21
C ARG A 6 -6.38 4.05 -25.12
N PHE A 7 -5.84 5.22 -24.82
CA PHE A 7 -6.46 6.16 -23.88
C PHE A 7 -7.84 6.60 -24.38
N PHE A 8 -7.94 6.96 -25.65
CA PHE A 8 -9.21 7.32 -26.26
C PHE A 8 -10.23 6.18 -26.30
N VAL A 9 -9.82 4.91 -26.43
CA VAL A 9 -10.75 3.78 -26.38
C VAL A 9 -11.32 3.61 -24.97
N PHE A 10 -10.53 3.75 -23.92
CA PHE A 10 -11.05 3.69 -22.55
C PHE A 10 -11.88 4.93 -22.19
N PHE A 11 -11.46 6.13 -22.60
CA PHE A 11 -12.23 7.35 -22.37
C PHE A 11 -13.54 7.36 -23.17
N ARG A 12 -13.52 6.95 -24.45
CA ARG A 12 -14.75 6.73 -25.24
C ARG A 12 -15.59 5.57 -24.72
N GLN A 13 -15.04 4.46 -24.25
CA GLN A 13 -15.85 3.35 -23.71
C GLN A 13 -16.45 3.73 -22.36
N ALA A 14 -15.72 4.43 -21.50
CA ALA A 14 -16.26 4.96 -20.25
C ALA A 14 -17.34 6.02 -20.52
N ILE A 15 -17.09 6.99 -21.41
CA ILE A 15 -18.08 8.02 -21.81
C ILE A 15 -19.29 7.41 -22.53
N LYS A 16 -19.10 6.42 -23.41
CA LYS A 16 -20.20 5.67 -24.05
C LYS A 16 -20.96 4.77 -23.08
N HIS A 17 -20.46 4.55 -21.87
CA HIS A 17 -21.16 3.87 -20.77
C HIS A 17 -21.68 4.82 -19.67
N ILE A 18 -21.40 6.13 -19.73
CA ILE A 18 -22.16 7.13 -18.96
C ILE A 18 -23.68 7.11 -19.30
N PRO A 19 -24.20 6.72 -20.50
CA PRO A 19 -25.62 6.68 -20.86
C PRO A 19 -26.57 6.06 -19.81
N ARG A 20 -26.11 5.07 -19.04
CA ARG A 20 -26.95 4.43 -18.02
C ARG A 20 -27.16 5.26 -16.74
N TYR A 21 -26.37 6.32 -16.53
CA TYR A 21 -26.64 7.34 -15.51
C TYR A 21 -27.59 8.45 -16.00
N PHE A 22 -28.00 8.45 -17.28
CA PHE A 22 -28.90 9.48 -17.84
C PHE A 22 -30.40 9.14 -17.73
N ALA A 23 -30.77 7.98 -17.18
CA ALA A 23 -32.18 7.66 -16.93
C ALA A 23 -32.75 8.37 -15.68
N VAL A 24 -31.87 8.83 -14.79
CA VAL A 24 -32.25 9.77 -13.73
C VAL A 24 -32.19 11.16 -14.36
N GLN A 25 -33.34 11.86 -14.44
CA GLN A 25 -33.33 13.29 -14.75
C GLN A 25 -32.50 14.00 -13.68
N ARG A 26 -31.23 14.27 -14.00
CA ARG A 26 -30.43 15.18 -13.18
C ARG A 26 -31.04 16.57 -13.34
N PRO A 27 -31.24 17.32 -12.24
CA PRO A 27 -31.62 18.73 -12.34
C PRO A 27 -30.68 19.44 -13.31
N ASN A 28 -31.20 20.38 -14.09
CA ASN A 28 -30.35 21.19 -14.94
C ASN A 28 -29.44 22.03 -14.03
N ALA A 29 -28.18 21.61 -13.86
CA ALA A 29 -27.22 22.25 -12.97
C ALA A 29 -27.00 23.74 -13.29
N LEU A 30 -27.33 24.14 -14.52
CA LEU A 30 -27.22 25.51 -14.99
C LEU A 30 -28.48 26.35 -14.81
N GLU A 31 -29.62 25.78 -14.42
CA GLU A 31 -30.88 26.53 -14.27
C GLU A 31 -30.74 27.76 -13.37
N TYR A 32 -29.88 27.67 -12.35
CA TYR A 32 -29.61 28.75 -11.39
C TYR A 32 -28.20 29.36 -11.53
N SER A 33 -27.41 28.93 -12.52
CA SER A 33 -26.03 29.39 -12.69
C SER A 33 -25.96 30.58 -13.64
N LEU A 34 -25.15 31.58 -13.29
CA LEU A 34 -24.84 32.69 -14.21
C LEU A 34 -24.11 32.22 -15.47
N LEU A 35 -23.39 31.09 -15.40
CA LEU A 35 -22.72 30.50 -16.56
C LEU A 35 -23.69 30.10 -17.67
N ALA A 36 -24.95 29.81 -17.33
CA ALA A 36 -25.98 29.45 -18.30
C ALA A 36 -26.37 30.62 -19.22
N LYS A 37 -26.14 31.85 -18.75
CA LYS A 37 -26.46 33.09 -19.45
C LYS A 37 -25.29 33.62 -20.27
N LEU A 38 -24.10 33.03 -20.14
CA LEU A 38 -22.93 33.45 -20.90
C LEU A 38 -23.03 32.95 -22.35
N PRO A 39 -22.67 33.79 -23.34
CA PRO A 39 -22.43 33.35 -24.71
C PRO A 39 -21.34 32.27 -24.77
N ALA A 40 -21.41 31.43 -25.80
CA ALA A 40 -20.47 30.32 -25.98
C ALA A 40 -19.02 30.81 -26.11
N GLU A 41 -18.81 31.98 -26.71
CA GLU A 41 -17.50 32.62 -26.89
C GLU A 41 -16.85 32.96 -25.55
N LEU A 42 -17.64 33.46 -24.58
CA LEU A 42 -17.12 33.76 -23.24
C LEU A 42 -16.82 32.47 -22.47
N LEU A 43 -17.66 31.44 -22.58
CA LEU A 43 -17.36 30.12 -22.02
C LEU A 43 -16.08 29.53 -22.62
N GLN A 44 -15.87 29.74 -23.91
CA GLN A 44 -14.69 29.28 -24.62
C GLN A 44 -13.43 30.01 -24.18
N GLN A 45 -13.50 31.34 -24.04
CA GLN A 45 -12.40 32.17 -23.54
C GLN A 45 -12.02 31.77 -22.12
N ILE A 46 -13.01 31.59 -21.22
CA ILE A 46 -12.77 31.08 -19.87
C ILE A 46 -12.00 29.75 -19.93
N ALA A 47 -12.42 28.83 -20.80
CA ALA A 47 -11.77 27.54 -20.92
C ALA A 47 -10.36 27.62 -21.52
N ASP A 48 -10.07 28.58 -22.39
CA ASP A 48 -8.73 28.83 -22.94
C ASP A 48 -7.74 29.43 -21.93
N ASP A 49 -8.26 30.18 -20.97
CA ASP A 49 -7.45 30.78 -19.89
C ASP A 49 -7.17 29.78 -18.74
N LEU A 50 -7.77 28.58 -18.77
CA LEU A 50 -7.55 27.53 -17.78
C LEU A 50 -6.38 26.60 -18.17
N PRO A 51 -5.66 26.02 -17.18
CA PRO A 51 -4.75 24.91 -17.44
C PRO A 51 -5.47 23.75 -18.17
N PRO A 52 -4.80 22.97 -19.03
CA PRO A 52 -5.45 21.95 -19.86
C PRO A 52 -6.33 20.98 -19.09
N ALA A 53 -5.85 20.48 -17.93
CA ALA A 53 -6.63 19.63 -17.04
C ALA A 53 -7.90 20.30 -16.50
N SER A 54 -7.82 21.56 -16.10
CA SER A 54 -8.95 22.35 -15.60
C SER A 54 -9.93 22.71 -16.71
N ALA A 55 -9.44 23.06 -17.91
CA ALA A 55 -10.26 23.33 -19.08
C ALA A 55 -11.08 22.10 -19.50
N ALA A 56 -10.44 20.93 -19.50
CA ALA A 56 -11.11 19.66 -19.74
C ALA A 56 -12.16 19.34 -18.66
N SER A 57 -11.83 19.51 -17.39
CA SER A 57 -12.78 19.34 -16.28
C SER A 57 -13.98 20.30 -16.41
N PHE A 58 -13.71 21.57 -16.68
CA PHE A 58 -14.74 22.59 -16.94
C PHE A 58 -15.66 22.19 -18.10
N SER A 59 -15.08 21.69 -19.21
CA SER A 59 -15.84 21.17 -20.36
C SER A 59 -16.74 19.99 -20.02
N LEU A 60 -16.47 19.25 -18.95
CA LEU A 60 -17.24 18.09 -18.51
C LEU A 60 -18.19 18.37 -17.34
N SER A 61 -18.12 19.58 -16.76
CA SER A 61 -18.91 19.97 -15.59
C SER A 61 -20.43 19.89 -15.83
N CYS A 62 -20.88 20.21 -17.04
CA CYS A 62 -22.26 20.02 -17.44
C CYS A 62 -22.42 19.83 -18.96
N ARG A 63 -23.58 19.28 -19.35
CA ARG A 63 -23.89 18.95 -20.75
C ARG A 63 -23.92 20.19 -21.67
N GLN A 64 -24.45 21.32 -21.18
CA GLN A 64 -24.53 22.55 -21.99
C GLN A 64 -23.15 23.13 -22.25
N ILE A 65 -22.30 23.28 -21.22
CA ILE A 65 -20.91 23.72 -21.40
C ILE A 65 -20.20 22.77 -22.37
N HIS A 66 -20.30 21.45 -22.16
CA HIS A 66 -19.70 20.46 -23.07
C HIS A 66 -20.11 20.65 -24.53
N PHE A 67 -21.40 20.91 -24.79
CA PHE A 67 -21.89 21.16 -26.14
C PHE A 67 -21.43 22.50 -26.70
N SER A 68 -21.34 23.54 -25.86
CA SER A 68 -20.93 24.88 -26.27
C SER A 68 -19.44 24.96 -26.64
N ILE A 69 -18.55 24.38 -25.81
CA ILE A 69 -17.09 24.48 -26.00
C ILE A 69 -16.44 23.26 -26.64
N GLY A 70 -17.20 22.16 -26.78
CA GLY A 70 -16.76 20.94 -27.46
C GLY A 70 -15.76 20.09 -26.67
N ASN A 71 -14.96 19.30 -27.40
CA ASN A 71 -14.05 18.29 -26.84
C ASN A 71 -12.55 18.56 -27.11
N ARG A 72 -12.20 19.76 -27.57
CA ARG A 72 -10.81 20.10 -27.96
C ARG A 72 -9.82 19.88 -26.82
N TYR A 73 -10.18 20.30 -25.61
CA TYR A 73 -9.36 20.15 -24.41
C TYR A 73 -9.09 18.68 -24.03
N LEU A 74 -10.00 17.76 -24.39
CA LEU A 74 -9.77 16.32 -24.17
C LEU A 74 -8.74 15.73 -25.15
N HIS A 75 -8.61 16.29 -26.35
CA HIS A 75 -7.58 15.89 -27.31
C HIS A 75 -6.20 16.39 -26.87
N ASP A 76 -6.12 17.60 -26.34
CA ASP A 76 -4.87 18.17 -25.82
C ASP A 76 -4.34 17.35 -24.64
N LEU A 77 -5.24 16.94 -23.72
CA LEU A 77 -4.89 16.03 -22.63
C LEU A 77 -4.31 14.71 -23.11
N ALA A 78 -4.86 14.12 -24.17
CA ALA A 78 -4.36 12.84 -24.69
C ALA A 78 -2.91 12.92 -25.18
N SER A 79 -2.42 14.13 -25.48
CA SER A 79 -1.05 14.39 -25.93
C SER A 79 -0.07 14.57 -24.77
N SER A 80 -0.55 14.89 -23.55
CA SER A 80 0.28 15.06 -22.35
C SER A 80 -0.13 14.10 -21.24
N SER A 81 0.78 13.18 -20.88
CA SER A 81 0.46 12.17 -19.88
C SER A 81 0.36 12.70 -18.46
N ASP A 82 1.05 13.80 -18.18
CA ASP A 82 1.09 14.39 -16.84
C ASP A 82 -0.15 15.27 -16.63
N GLU A 83 -0.54 16.05 -17.65
CA GLU A 83 -1.83 16.74 -17.68
C GLU A 83 -3.01 15.76 -17.58
N THR A 84 -2.91 14.60 -18.23
CA THR A 84 -3.91 13.54 -18.09
C THR A 84 -4.05 13.10 -16.62
N LEU A 85 -2.95 12.93 -15.89
CA LEU A 85 -3.00 12.56 -14.48
C LEU A 85 -3.64 13.67 -13.63
N VAL A 86 -3.24 14.93 -13.82
CA VAL A 86 -3.84 16.08 -13.12
C VAL A 86 -5.36 16.12 -13.37
N PHE A 87 -5.78 15.92 -14.61
CA PHE A 87 -7.19 15.87 -14.96
C PHE A 87 -7.91 14.69 -14.29
N LEU A 88 -7.30 13.49 -14.26
CA LEU A 88 -7.86 12.34 -13.59
C LEU A 88 -8.04 12.58 -12.09
N ASP A 89 -7.08 13.27 -11.45
CA ASP A 89 -7.15 13.62 -10.02
C ASP A 89 -8.30 14.60 -9.74
N LEU A 90 -8.51 15.59 -10.63
CA LEU A 90 -9.63 16.53 -10.53
C LEU A 90 -10.98 15.79 -10.58
N ILE A 91 -11.17 14.87 -11.53
CA ILE A 91 -12.44 14.16 -11.68
C ILE A 91 -12.64 13.06 -10.64
N GLU A 92 -11.57 12.51 -10.06
CA GLU A 92 -11.69 11.48 -9.03
C GLU A 92 -12.47 11.96 -7.81
N HIS A 93 -12.31 13.23 -7.45
CA HIS A 93 -12.99 13.83 -6.30
C HIS A 93 -14.51 13.60 -6.36
N ASP A 94 -15.09 13.74 -7.56
CA ASP A 94 -16.53 13.59 -7.78
C ASP A 94 -16.96 12.13 -8.03
N LEU A 95 -16.00 11.22 -8.17
CA LEU A 95 -16.21 9.79 -8.41
C LEU A 95 -15.94 8.98 -7.15
N GLN A 96 -16.96 8.86 -6.30
CA GLN A 96 -16.90 8.16 -5.02
C GLN A 96 -16.42 6.70 -5.13
N ASP A 97 -16.71 6.01 -6.23
CA ASP A 97 -16.41 4.59 -6.43
C ASP A 97 -15.10 4.30 -7.19
N GLN A 98 -14.26 5.33 -7.42
CA GLN A 98 -13.06 5.24 -8.24
C GLN A 98 -11.84 5.89 -7.58
N ILE A 99 -10.64 5.43 -7.95
CA ILE A 99 -9.34 5.96 -7.50
C ILE A 99 -8.42 6.15 -8.71
N VAL A 100 -7.69 7.26 -8.77
CA VAL A 100 -6.59 7.45 -9.72
C VAL A 100 -5.40 6.63 -9.30
N CYS A 101 -4.89 5.89 -10.28
CA CYS A 101 -3.61 5.23 -10.17
C CYS A 101 -2.59 5.95 -11.04
N SER A 102 -1.57 6.54 -10.42
CA SER A 102 -0.44 7.16 -11.11
C SER A 102 0.33 6.15 -11.98
N SER A 103 0.57 4.94 -11.49
CA SER A 103 1.31 3.89 -12.24
C SER A 103 0.53 3.35 -13.44
N CYS A 104 -0.80 3.26 -13.36
CA CYS A 104 -1.64 2.82 -14.48
C CYS A 104 -2.17 3.96 -15.35
N ARG A 105 -2.07 5.21 -14.87
CA ARG A 105 -2.61 6.43 -15.49
C ARG A 105 -4.09 6.31 -15.86
N LYS A 106 -4.91 5.82 -14.91
CA LYS A 106 -6.36 5.65 -15.10
C LYS A 106 -7.11 5.60 -13.77
N LEU A 107 -8.43 5.66 -13.84
CA LEU A 107 -9.34 5.40 -12.73
C LEU A 107 -9.59 3.90 -12.55
N HIS A 108 -9.40 3.41 -11.33
CA HIS A 108 -9.70 2.05 -10.90
C HIS A 108 -10.98 2.05 -10.07
N LYS A 109 -11.93 1.16 -10.39
CA LYS A 109 -13.16 1.05 -9.60
C LYS A 109 -12.90 0.25 -8.32
N ILE A 110 -13.36 0.77 -7.19
CA ILE A 110 -13.22 0.15 -5.86
C ILE A 110 -13.85 -1.26 -5.84
N LYS A 111 -14.98 -1.46 -6.54
CA LYS A 111 -15.62 -2.78 -6.64
C LYS A 111 -14.76 -3.88 -7.28
N TYR A 112 -13.68 -3.50 -7.99
CA TYR A 112 -12.73 -4.43 -8.59
C TYR A 112 -11.42 -4.57 -7.78
N ALA A 113 -11.38 -4.08 -6.54
CA ALA A 113 -10.20 -4.10 -5.67
C ALA A 113 -9.47 -5.45 -5.64
N LYS A 114 -10.21 -6.57 -5.62
CA LYS A 114 -9.62 -7.93 -5.60
C LYS A 114 -8.65 -8.19 -6.76
N LYS A 115 -8.89 -7.61 -7.94
CA LYS A 115 -8.00 -7.74 -9.12
C LYS A 115 -6.63 -7.11 -8.90
N TYR A 116 -6.50 -6.29 -7.85
CA TYR A 116 -5.28 -5.59 -7.52
C TYR A 116 -4.60 -6.17 -6.27
N THR A 117 -4.71 -7.47 -6.04
CA THR A 117 -4.02 -8.17 -4.95
C THR A 117 -3.15 -9.27 -5.52
N GLN A 118 -2.03 -9.59 -4.85
CA GLN A 118 -1.06 -10.56 -5.39
C GLN A 118 -1.68 -11.97 -5.56
N LYS A 119 -2.62 -12.35 -4.69
CA LYS A 119 -3.38 -13.61 -4.76
C LYS A 119 -4.03 -13.88 -6.12
N CYS A 120 -4.47 -12.87 -6.84
CA CYS A 120 -5.11 -13.08 -8.14
C CYS A 120 -4.14 -13.54 -9.23
N PHE A 121 -2.85 -13.24 -9.13
CA PHE A 121 -1.87 -13.56 -10.17
C PHE A 121 -1.45 -15.02 -10.21
N LEU A 122 -1.49 -15.71 -9.08
CA LEU A 122 -1.10 -17.11 -9.03
C LEU A 122 -2.05 -18.03 -9.82
N TYR A 123 -3.25 -17.54 -10.20
CA TYR A 123 -4.29 -18.34 -10.83
C TYR A 123 -4.72 -17.87 -12.23
N ASP A 124 -4.42 -16.63 -12.63
CA ASP A 124 -4.85 -16.09 -13.93
C ASP A 124 -3.78 -15.16 -14.54
N PRO A 125 -2.97 -15.65 -15.50
CA PRO A 125 -1.79 -14.95 -16.00
C PRO A 125 -2.07 -13.84 -17.04
N VAL A 126 -3.33 -13.43 -17.28
CA VAL A 126 -3.65 -12.78 -18.54
C VAL A 126 -3.03 -11.37 -18.71
N VAL A 127 -2.95 -10.50 -17.69
CA VAL A 127 -2.12 -9.26 -17.73
C VAL A 127 -1.92 -8.73 -16.31
N ILE A 128 -0.67 -8.50 -15.87
CA ILE A 128 -0.37 -7.81 -14.60
C ILE A 128 -0.60 -6.29 -14.76
N PRO A 129 -1.49 -5.65 -13.99
CA PRO A 129 -1.63 -4.19 -13.97
C PRO A 129 -0.32 -3.49 -13.58
N ASN A 130 0.00 -2.39 -14.25
CA ASN A 130 1.24 -1.61 -13.99
C ASN A 130 1.41 -1.19 -12.53
N CYS A 131 0.33 -0.93 -11.79
CA CYS A 131 0.42 -0.60 -10.37
C CYS A 131 0.97 -1.72 -9.50
N LEU A 132 0.66 -2.97 -9.83
CA LEU A 132 1.15 -4.12 -9.08
C LEU A 132 2.57 -4.45 -9.49
N PHE A 133 2.90 -4.22 -10.75
CA PHE A 133 4.29 -4.26 -11.18
C PHE A 133 5.14 -3.20 -10.46
N ASP A 134 4.61 -1.98 -10.30
CA ASP A 134 5.29 -0.91 -9.54
C ASP A 134 5.43 -1.28 -8.05
N ASP A 135 4.39 -1.85 -7.43
CA ASP A 135 4.45 -2.37 -6.06
C ASP A 135 5.54 -3.45 -5.91
N MET A 136 5.64 -4.39 -6.86
CA MET A 136 6.68 -5.43 -6.86
C MET A 136 8.08 -4.84 -7.03
N ARG A 137 8.24 -3.88 -7.94
CA ARG A 137 9.52 -3.19 -8.19
C ARG A 137 10.02 -2.46 -6.94
N LYS A 138 9.10 -1.86 -6.17
CA LYS A 138 9.38 -1.19 -4.89
C LYS A 138 9.46 -2.15 -3.70
N MET A 139 9.38 -3.46 -3.94
CA MET A 139 9.40 -4.49 -2.92
C MET A 139 8.32 -4.34 -1.82
N ILE A 140 7.19 -3.69 -2.14
CA ILE A 140 6.07 -3.51 -1.19
C ILE A 140 5.63 -4.83 -0.56
N PRO A 141 5.44 -5.94 -1.33
CA PRO A 141 4.94 -7.18 -0.76
C PRO A 141 5.90 -7.80 0.26
N ILE A 142 7.19 -7.47 0.15
CA ILE A 142 8.24 -7.98 1.01
C ILE A 142 8.30 -7.18 2.32
N HIS A 143 8.25 -5.85 2.24
CA HIS A 143 8.39 -4.97 3.40
C HIS A 143 7.12 -4.78 4.22
N ILE A 144 5.94 -4.97 3.62
CA ILE A 144 4.64 -4.80 4.30
C ILE A 144 3.98 -6.17 4.48
N ASP A 145 3.22 -6.64 3.49
CA ASP A 145 2.60 -7.97 3.47
C ASP A 145 2.50 -8.47 2.03
N GLU A 146 2.58 -9.79 1.81
CA GLU A 146 2.56 -10.38 0.47
C GLU A 146 1.29 -9.99 -0.32
N ASN A 147 0.16 -9.78 0.35
CA ASN A 147 -1.06 -9.35 -0.36
C ASN A 147 -1.25 -7.84 -0.43
N PHE A 148 -0.36 -7.07 0.17
CA PHE A 148 -0.51 -5.63 0.22
C PHE A 148 -0.46 -5.04 -1.20
N SER A 149 -1.36 -4.09 -1.47
CA SER A 149 -1.31 -3.30 -2.69
C SER A 149 -1.59 -1.83 -2.41
N THR A 150 -0.73 -0.97 -2.95
CA THR A 150 -0.83 0.48 -2.79
C THR A 150 -2.13 1.03 -3.34
N ILE A 151 -2.65 0.49 -4.45
CA ILE A 151 -3.91 0.96 -5.00
C ILE A 151 -5.11 0.55 -4.13
N VAL A 152 -5.08 -0.65 -3.55
CA VAL A 152 -6.12 -1.10 -2.62
C VAL A 152 -6.06 -0.29 -1.32
N PHE A 153 -4.86 0.09 -0.88
CA PHE A 153 -4.68 1.03 0.24
C PHE A 153 -5.36 2.37 -0.04
N LYS A 154 -5.13 2.98 -1.22
CA LYS A 154 -5.87 4.19 -1.62
C LYS A 154 -7.40 4.00 -1.59
N MET A 155 -7.87 2.87 -2.13
CA MET A 155 -9.31 2.53 -2.13
C MET A 155 -9.88 2.46 -0.71
N VAL A 156 -9.16 1.81 0.22
CA VAL A 156 -9.51 1.73 1.64
C VAL A 156 -9.63 3.13 2.25
N MET A 157 -8.60 3.96 2.09
CA MET A 157 -8.56 5.28 2.74
C MET A 157 -9.56 6.26 2.17
N LYS A 158 -9.83 6.22 0.86
CA LYS A 158 -10.92 7.01 0.28
C LYS A 158 -12.29 6.57 0.80
N HIS A 159 -12.58 5.27 0.77
CA HIS A 159 -13.88 4.76 1.22
C HIS A 159 -14.10 5.06 2.70
N TYR A 160 -13.07 4.91 3.54
CA TYR A 160 -13.14 5.28 4.96
C TYR A 160 -13.42 6.77 5.18
N ARG A 161 -12.78 7.67 4.43
CA ARG A 161 -13.04 9.12 4.54
C ARG A 161 -14.48 9.50 4.16
N LEU A 162 -15.05 8.81 3.18
CA LEU A 162 -16.41 9.11 2.69
C LEU A 162 -17.51 8.47 3.55
N PHE A 163 -17.27 7.26 4.06
CA PHE A 163 -18.32 6.41 4.65
C PHE A 163 -18.01 5.89 6.07
N GLY A 164 -16.84 6.18 6.63
CA GLY A 164 -16.41 5.69 7.95
C GLY A 164 -16.01 4.21 7.95
N ASP A 165 -16.04 3.58 9.13
CA ASP A 165 -15.77 2.13 9.28
C ASP A 165 -17.01 1.29 8.94
N ASP A 166 -17.27 1.09 7.65
CA ASP A 166 -18.37 0.26 7.15
C ASP A 166 -17.92 -1.16 6.76
N ILE A 167 -18.89 -1.99 6.33
CA ILE A 167 -18.63 -3.37 5.88
C ILE A 167 -17.67 -3.40 4.68
N GLN A 168 -17.74 -2.40 3.80
CA GLN A 168 -16.91 -2.32 2.61
C GLN A 168 -15.46 -1.95 2.95
N VAL A 169 -15.21 -1.05 3.91
CA VAL A 169 -13.87 -0.78 4.46
C VAL A 169 -13.27 -2.06 5.02
N ARG A 170 -14.00 -2.79 5.87
CA ARG A 170 -13.50 -4.05 6.47
C ARG A 170 -13.18 -5.09 5.40
N ARG A 171 -14.03 -5.21 4.37
CA ARG A 171 -13.78 -6.07 3.22
C ARG A 171 -12.50 -5.67 2.47
N LEU A 172 -12.30 -4.37 2.21
CA LEU A 172 -11.12 -3.86 1.53
C LEU A 172 -9.85 -4.02 2.39
N CYS A 173 -9.91 -3.80 3.71
CA CYS A 173 -8.81 -4.10 4.63
C CYS A 173 -8.42 -5.59 4.59
N GLY A 174 -9.41 -6.49 4.54
CA GLY A 174 -9.16 -7.93 4.39
C GLY A 174 -8.48 -8.31 3.07
N LEU A 175 -8.51 -7.45 2.04
CA LEU A 175 -7.77 -7.65 0.79
C LEU A 175 -6.29 -7.27 0.91
N LEU A 176 -5.93 -6.37 1.84
CA LEU A 176 -4.54 -5.91 2.05
C LEU A 176 -3.70 -6.90 2.87
N THR A 177 -4.34 -7.87 3.50
CA THR A 177 -3.71 -8.81 4.42
C THR A 177 -3.82 -10.23 3.92
N ASP A 178 -2.80 -11.04 4.18
CA ASP A 178 -2.99 -12.47 4.20
C ASP A 178 -3.74 -12.93 5.44
N GLY A 179 -4.65 -13.88 5.22
CA GLY A 179 -5.15 -14.69 6.31
C GLY A 179 -4.05 -15.61 6.83
N PHE A 180 -4.46 -16.66 7.55
CA PHE A 180 -3.52 -17.66 8.02
C PHE A 180 -2.93 -18.47 6.85
N ARG A 181 -1.60 -18.51 6.73
CA ARG A 181 -0.88 -19.38 5.80
C ARG A 181 0.19 -20.18 6.50
N MET A 182 0.31 -21.44 6.09
CA MET A 182 1.41 -22.32 6.46
C MET A 182 2.14 -22.74 5.19
N SER A 183 3.46 -22.64 5.20
CA SER A 183 4.31 -23.08 4.11
C SER A 183 5.52 -23.85 4.67
N PRO A 184 5.91 -24.98 4.06
CA PRO A 184 7.23 -25.56 4.31
C PRO A 184 8.32 -24.52 4.05
N TRP A 185 9.38 -24.56 4.83
CA TRP A 185 10.52 -23.64 4.73
C TRP A 185 11.84 -24.41 4.87
N GLY A 186 12.05 -25.42 4.01
CA GLY A 186 13.24 -26.27 4.03
C GLY A 186 13.30 -27.24 5.24
N GLY A 187 13.67 -28.49 4.99
CA GLY A 187 13.73 -29.52 6.04
C GLY A 187 12.39 -29.69 6.78
N THR A 188 12.44 -29.72 8.12
CA THR A 188 11.23 -29.77 8.97
C THR A 188 10.69 -28.40 9.37
N LEU A 189 11.29 -27.30 8.90
CA LEU A 189 10.88 -25.97 9.31
C LEU A 189 9.57 -25.57 8.63
N ILE A 190 8.60 -25.13 9.44
CA ILE A 190 7.31 -24.64 9.00
C ILE A 190 7.23 -23.16 9.29
N LYS A 191 6.94 -22.37 8.25
CA LYS A 191 6.65 -20.94 8.38
C LYS A 191 5.13 -20.74 8.44
N LYS A 192 4.65 -20.16 9.54
CA LYS A 192 3.28 -19.69 9.71
C LYS A 192 3.26 -18.17 9.54
N ARG A 193 2.29 -17.65 8.79
CA ARG A 193 2.07 -16.22 8.65
C ARG A 193 0.61 -15.88 8.89
N GLN A 194 0.39 -14.74 9.51
CA GLN A 194 -0.92 -14.15 9.70
C GLN A 194 -0.75 -12.64 9.66
N SER A 195 -1.67 -11.93 9.01
CA SER A 195 -1.69 -10.48 9.06
C SER A 195 -3.10 -9.95 9.30
N GLU A 196 -3.18 -8.79 9.92
CA GLU A 196 -4.43 -8.06 10.14
C GLU A 196 -4.20 -6.57 9.87
N CYS A 197 -5.27 -5.88 9.48
CA CYS A 197 -5.23 -4.49 9.06
C CYS A 197 -6.43 -3.75 9.65
N ARG A 198 -6.21 -2.56 10.19
CA ARG A 198 -7.21 -1.74 10.88
C ARG A 198 -7.00 -0.27 10.53
N ILE A 199 -8.07 0.53 10.60
CA ILE A 199 -7.96 2.00 10.49
C ILE A 199 -8.28 2.59 11.86
N ARG A 200 -7.42 3.49 12.34
CA ARG A 200 -7.62 4.24 13.58
C ARG A 200 -7.19 5.68 13.37
N ASN A 201 -8.01 6.63 13.79
CA ASN A 201 -7.74 8.07 13.67
C ASN A 201 -7.33 8.51 12.26
N GLY A 202 -7.93 7.91 11.22
CA GLY A 202 -7.59 8.23 9.83
C GLY A 202 -6.30 7.60 9.30
N SER A 203 -5.53 6.85 10.10
CA SER A 203 -4.34 6.12 9.68
C SER A 203 -4.60 4.63 9.51
N LEU A 204 -3.94 4.01 8.52
CA LEU A 204 -3.97 2.56 8.30
C LEU A 204 -2.85 1.87 9.09
N PHE A 205 -3.22 0.92 9.93
CA PHE A 205 -2.30 0.11 10.71
C PHE A 205 -2.29 -1.33 10.21
N ILE A 206 -1.10 -1.94 10.15
CA ILE A 206 -0.92 -3.36 9.84
C ILE A 206 -0.18 -4.07 10.97
N CYS A 207 -0.66 -5.26 11.34
CA CYS A 207 0.04 -6.19 12.20
C CYS A 207 0.31 -7.49 11.45
N LYS A 208 1.59 -7.86 11.32
CA LYS A 208 2.06 -9.09 10.67
C LYS A 208 2.73 -9.98 11.71
N ARG A 209 2.24 -11.21 11.84
CA ARG A 209 2.78 -12.26 12.71
C ARG A 209 3.43 -13.34 11.84
N ILE A 210 4.70 -13.61 12.07
CA ILE A 210 5.49 -14.64 11.37
C ILE A 210 6.03 -15.58 12.44
N ALA A 211 5.69 -16.87 12.36
CA ALA A 211 6.24 -17.87 13.25
C ALA A 211 7.00 -18.94 12.46
N PHE A 212 8.17 -19.33 12.94
CA PHE A 212 8.95 -20.46 12.44
C PHE A 212 8.91 -21.55 13.49
N HIS A 213 8.66 -22.79 13.08
CA HIS A 213 8.62 -23.94 13.98
C HIS A 213 9.27 -25.16 13.32
N GLY A 214 10.20 -25.83 14.00
CA GLY A 214 10.88 -27.02 13.49
C GLY A 214 12.10 -27.41 14.33
N ASN A 215 12.92 -28.33 13.83
CA ASN A 215 14.15 -28.75 14.50
C ASN A 215 15.28 -27.73 14.28
N CYS A 216 16.05 -27.41 15.32
CA CYS A 216 17.16 -26.46 15.23
C CYS A 216 18.26 -26.93 14.28
N ALA A 217 18.46 -28.25 14.16
CA ALA A 217 19.44 -28.85 13.26
C ALA A 217 19.12 -28.59 11.77
N ASP A 218 17.85 -28.31 11.45
CA ASP A 218 17.42 -28.01 10.08
C ASP A 218 17.57 -26.53 9.70
N VAL A 219 17.80 -25.66 10.68
CA VAL A 219 18.03 -24.23 10.43
C VAL A 219 19.46 -24.03 9.94
N LYS A 220 19.59 -24.08 8.62
CA LYS A 220 20.85 -23.74 7.94
C LYS A 220 21.15 -22.24 8.06
N PRO A 221 22.43 -21.84 7.97
CA PRO A 221 22.78 -20.43 7.85
C PRO A 221 22.03 -19.81 6.66
N HIS A 222 21.55 -18.57 6.83
CA HIS A 222 20.74 -17.84 5.84
C HIS A 222 19.42 -18.53 5.42
N SER A 223 18.99 -19.59 6.11
CA SER A 223 17.72 -20.24 5.79
C SER A 223 16.53 -19.37 6.20
N ILE A 224 16.54 -18.77 7.39
CA ILE A 224 15.48 -17.86 7.83
C ILE A 224 15.88 -16.44 7.46
N TRP A 225 15.13 -15.85 6.53
CA TRP A 225 15.36 -14.49 6.07
C TRP A 225 14.03 -13.79 5.77
N PHE A 226 13.84 -12.57 6.30
CA PHE A 226 12.73 -11.68 5.95
C PHE A 226 12.93 -10.26 6.45
N TYR A 227 12.21 -9.30 5.87
CA TYR A 227 12.22 -7.90 6.30
C TYR A 227 11.16 -7.61 7.36
N ILE A 228 11.55 -6.86 8.39
CA ILE A 228 10.63 -6.19 9.34
C ILE A 228 10.12 -4.89 8.70
N CYS A 229 11.03 -4.13 8.08
CA CYS A 229 10.76 -2.95 7.26
C CYS A 229 11.93 -2.75 6.27
N PRO A 230 11.93 -1.73 5.39
CA PRO A 230 13.08 -1.49 4.51
C PRO A 230 14.40 -1.26 5.26
N HIS A 231 14.31 -0.81 6.52
CA HIS A 231 15.48 -0.48 7.35
C HIS A 231 15.99 -1.65 8.21
N LEU A 232 15.18 -2.70 8.39
CA LEU A 232 15.43 -3.79 9.33
C LEU A 232 15.12 -5.15 8.69
N GLU A 233 16.10 -6.05 8.77
CA GLU A 233 16.05 -7.39 8.23
C GLU A 233 16.36 -8.42 9.32
N VAL A 234 15.73 -9.58 9.25
CA VAL A 234 16.04 -10.74 10.09
C VAL A 234 16.72 -11.79 9.24
N GLU A 235 17.81 -12.35 9.75
CA GLU A 235 18.56 -13.41 9.11
C GLU A 235 19.05 -14.46 10.14
N SER A 236 19.03 -15.75 9.78
CA SER A 236 19.69 -16.80 10.58
C SER A 236 21.19 -16.82 10.32
N VAL A 237 21.99 -16.82 11.38
CA VAL A 237 23.47 -16.84 11.31
C VAL A 237 24.03 -18.27 11.36
N GLU A 238 25.36 -18.41 11.24
CA GLU A 238 26.05 -19.72 11.17
C GLU A 238 25.78 -20.67 12.34
N ARG A 239 25.40 -20.13 13.51
CA ARG A 239 25.07 -20.94 14.68
C ARG A 239 23.63 -21.46 14.60
N PRO A 240 23.38 -22.76 14.86
CA PRO A 240 22.03 -23.32 14.88
C PRO A 240 21.10 -22.51 15.78
N ALA A 241 19.89 -22.27 15.29
CA ALA A 241 18.83 -21.54 16.00
C ALA A 241 19.21 -20.12 16.49
N SER A 242 20.21 -19.49 15.85
CA SER A 242 20.56 -18.09 16.12
C SER A 242 20.01 -17.18 15.04
N LEU A 243 19.22 -16.19 15.45
CA LEU A 243 18.70 -15.15 14.56
C LEU A 243 19.38 -13.83 14.86
N ARG A 244 19.63 -13.06 13.80
CA ARG A 244 20.21 -11.73 13.83
C ARG A 244 19.22 -10.76 13.19
N ILE A 245 19.03 -9.60 13.82
CA ILE A 245 18.43 -8.44 13.16
C ILE A 245 19.57 -7.56 12.63
N MET A 246 19.48 -7.20 11.36
CA MET A 246 20.39 -6.29 10.67
C MET A 246 19.68 -4.98 10.36
N SER A 247 20.39 -3.86 10.46
CA SER A 247 19.91 -2.58 9.97
C SER A 247 20.66 -2.19 8.70
N HIS A 248 19.92 -1.77 7.67
CA HIS A 248 20.46 -1.37 6.37
C HIS A 248 20.74 0.13 6.26
N SER A 249 20.73 0.87 7.38
CA SER A 249 21.03 2.31 7.34
C SER A 249 22.51 2.57 7.03
N VAL A 250 22.77 3.65 6.27
CA VAL A 250 24.07 4.09 5.74
C VAL A 250 25.21 4.14 6.77
N SER A 251 24.90 4.33 8.06
CA SER A 251 25.89 4.14 9.12
C SER A 251 26.04 2.65 9.40
N ASN A 252 27.20 2.06 9.05
CA ASN A 252 27.65 0.69 9.38
C ASN A 252 27.62 0.32 10.89
N GLU A 253 26.93 1.09 11.73
CA GLU A 253 26.45 0.70 13.05
C GLU A 253 25.39 -0.40 12.91
N GLY A 254 25.81 -1.56 12.43
CA GLY A 254 25.01 -2.77 12.43
C GLY A 254 24.78 -3.20 13.88
N TRP A 255 23.68 -2.74 14.47
CA TRP A 255 23.25 -3.25 15.76
C TRP A 255 22.90 -4.73 15.59
N LEU A 256 23.64 -5.57 16.31
CA LEU A 256 23.55 -7.01 16.19
C LEU A 256 22.80 -7.53 17.43
N ILE A 257 21.53 -7.87 17.24
CA ILE A 257 20.75 -8.56 18.27
C ILE A 257 20.84 -10.05 17.95
N VAL A 258 21.66 -10.81 18.70
CA VAL A 258 21.66 -12.27 18.63
C VAL A 258 20.54 -12.80 19.53
N LEU A 259 19.59 -13.53 18.94
CA LEU A 259 18.66 -14.36 19.69
C LEU A 259 19.31 -15.74 19.89
N HIS A 260 19.99 -15.95 21.03
CA HIS A 260 20.63 -17.23 21.35
C HIS A 260 20.41 -17.65 22.82
N ARG A 261 20.28 -18.96 23.04
CA ARG A 261 20.29 -19.56 24.38
C ARG A 261 21.63 -20.25 24.61
N GLU A 262 22.49 -19.69 25.46
CA GLU A 262 23.73 -20.36 25.83
C GLU A 262 23.44 -21.65 26.59
N ASN A 263 24.02 -22.76 26.09
CA ASN A 263 24.00 -24.07 26.73
C ASN A 263 24.83 -24.05 28.01
N GLY A 264 24.30 -23.44 29.06
CA GLY A 264 24.84 -23.47 30.42
C GLY A 264 23.94 -24.29 31.32
N THR A 265 24.35 -25.52 31.65
CA THR A 265 23.63 -26.52 32.46
C THR A 265 23.27 -26.10 33.89
N LYS A 266 23.56 -24.86 34.32
CA LYS A 266 23.17 -24.33 35.64
C LYS A 266 22.86 -22.82 35.63
N ILE A 267 22.31 -22.29 34.55
CA ILE A 267 21.90 -20.88 34.52
C ILE A 267 20.40 -20.82 34.80
N LYS A 268 20.05 -20.25 35.97
CA LYS A 268 18.69 -19.76 36.29
C LYS A 268 18.12 -19.15 35.04
N LYS A 269 16.88 -19.48 34.69
CA LYS A 269 16.05 -18.94 33.61
C LYS A 269 16.18 -17.40 33.49
N THR A 270 17.29 -16.89 33.00
CA THR A 270 17.42 -15.52 32.51
C THR A 270 16.85 -15.62 31.11
N SER A 271 15.51 -15.66 31.05
CA SER A 271 14.85 -15.07 29.89
C SER A 271 15.50 -13.72 29.72
N TRP A 272 16.20 -13.52 28.61
CA TRP A 272 16.68 -12.20 28.26
C TRP A 272 15.44 -11.29 28.28
N ASP A 273 15.38 -10.30 29.18
CA ASP A 273 14.25 -9.38 29.31
C ASP A 273 14.04 -8.52 28.04
N LEU A 274 14.95 -8.62 27.07
CA LEU A 274 14.74 -8.19 25.68
C LEU A 274 13.56 -8.89 24.98
N GLY A 275 13.11 -10.07 25.46
CA GLY A 275 12.03 -10.85 24.84
C GLY A 275 10.60 -10.35 25.11
N SER A 276 10.43 -9.43 26.06
CA SER A 276 9.10 -8.91 26.44
C SER A 276 8.77 -7.59 25.76
N GLU A 277 9.79 -6.75 25.56
CA GLU A 277 9.58 -5.36 25.19
C GLU A 277 9.48 -5.18 23.67
N VAL A 278 8.46 -4.43 23.28
CA VAL A 278 8.28 -3.92 21.92
C VAL A 278 9.50 -3.07 21.55
N GLN A 279 10.12 -3.37 20.41
CA GLN A 279 11.20 -2.59 19.82
C GLN A 279 10.65 -1.71 18.69
N GLN A 280 11.39 -0.67 18.30
CA GLN A 280 10.96 0.25 17.23
C GLN A 280 12.08 0.52 16.22
N CYS A 281 11.71 0.72 14.97
CA CYS A 281 12.60 1.23 13.95
C CYS A 281 12.88 2.72 14.19
N ARG A 282 14.12 3.16 13.95
CA ARG A 282 14.52 4.57 14.11
C ARG A 282 14.13 5.47 12.93
N TYR A 283 13.71 4.89 11.80
CA TYR A 283 13.56 5.61 10.53
C TYR A 283 12.16 5.51 9.91
N CYS A 284 11.29 4.66 10.45
CA CYS A 284 9.90 4.53 10.01
C CYS A 284 9.01 4.14 11.19
N ARG A 285 7.70 4.37 11.07
CA ARG A 285 6.72 4.02 12.09
C ARG A 285 6.43 2.51 12.09
N THR A 286 7.45 1.73 12.45
CA THR A 286 7.40 0.27 12.59
C THR A 286 7.84 -0.11 14.00
N GLU A 287 7.01 -0.89 14.68
CA GLU A 287 7.33 -1.59 15.92
C GLU A 287 7.42 -3.09 15.67
N TYR A 288 8.18 -3.80 16.49
CA TYR A 288 8.26 -5.24 16.40
C TYR A 288 8.57 -5.89 17.75
N LYS A 289 8.15 -7.14 17.90
CA LYS A 289 8.48 -8.01 19.02
C LYS A 289 8.95 -9.35 18.48
N ALA A 290 10.07 -9.85 19.00
CA ALA A 290 10.60 -11.16 18.67
C ALA A 290 10.58 -12.05 19.93
N GLU A 291 9.99 -13.22 19.81
CA GLU A 291 9.91 -14.23 20.85
C GLU A 291 10.60 -15.50 20.37
N PHE A 292 11.41 -16.11 21.22
CA PHE A 292 12.15 -17.31 20.90
C PHE A 292 11.97 -18.36 21.99
N GLU A 293 11.53 -19.55 21.60
CA GLU A 293 11.34 -20.70 22.47
C GLU A 293 12.18 -21.86 21.93
N HIS A 294 12.95 -22.53 22.80
CA HIS A 294 13.72 -23.73 22.47
C HIS A 294 13.35 -24.86 23.42
N GLY A 295 12.78 -25.93 22.87
CA GLY A 295 12.33 -27.14 23.56
C GLY A 295 13.46 -28.13 23.85
N ASN A 296 13.14 -29.18 24.60
CA ASN A 296 14.11 -30.19 25.05
C ASN A 296 14.56 -31.14 23.93
N GLU A 297 13.75 -31.30 22.88
CA GLU A 297 14.05 -32.14 21.70
C GLU A 297 14.74 -31.37 20.58
N CYS A 298 15.46 -30.28 20.92
CA CYS A 298 16.06 -29.40 19.93
C CYS A 298 15.01 -28.82 18.94
N THR A 299 13.77 -28.66 19.40
CA THR A 299 12.70 -27.98 18.67
C THR A 299 12.76 -26.49 18.96
N MET A 300 12.69 -25.65 17.93
CA MET A 300 12.60 -24.21 18.08
C MET A 300 11.27 -23.67 17.60
N LYS A 301 10.86 -22.57 18.23
CA LYS A 301 9.77 -21.72 17.79
C LYS A 301 10.21 -20.27 17.90
N SER A 302 10.27 -19.58 16.77
CA SER A 302 10.55 -18.15 16.72
C SER A 302 9.31 -17.42 16.23
N THR A 303 8.79 -16.47 17.00
CA THR A 303 7.62 -15.67 16.64
C THR A 303 8.03 -14.21 16.51
N PHE A 304 7.69 -13.59 15.39
CA PHE A 304 7.88 -12.18 15.13
C PHE A 304 6.51 -11.54 14.96
N THR A 305 6.22 -10.51 15.75
CA THR A 305 5.05 -9.64 15.54
C THR A 305 5.57 -8.28 15.12
N ILE A 306 5.06 -7.78 13.99
CA ILE A 306 5.50 -6.53 13.37
C ILE A 306 4.27 -5.64 13.22
N TRP A 307 4.31 -4.45 13.79
CA TRP A 307 3.26 -3.45 13.69
C TRP A 307 3.75 -2.26 12.87
N LYS A 308 2.92 -1.76 11.97
CA LYS A 308 3.22 -0.63 11.09
C LYS A 308 2.09 0.37 11.11
N ASP A 309 2.44 1.64 11.20
CA ASP A 309 1.56 2.76 10.87
C ASP A 309 1.94 3.25 9.46
N LEU A 310 0.99 3.13 8.53
CA LEU A 310 1.15 3.50 7.13
C LEU A 310 0.59 4.89 6.82
N GLY A 311 0.07 5.59 7.82
CA GLY A 311 -0.49 6.93 7.68
C GLY A 311 -1.82 6.98 6.93
N HIS A 312 -2.15 8.17 6.45
CA HIS A 312 -3.46 8.51 5.86
C HIS A 312 -3.61 8.09 4.39
N GLY A 313 -2.52 7.68 3.74
CA GLY A 313 -2.47 7.34 2.32
C GLY A 313 -1.04 7.26 1.79
N PRO A 314 -0.85 6.75 0.56
CA PRO A 314 0.49 6.55 0.01
C PRO A 314 1.19 7.83 -0.48
N GLU A 315 0.55 8.98 -0.34
CA GLU A 315 1.15 10.28 -0.58
C GLU A 315 1.87 10.84 0.66
N THR A 316 1.63 10.24 1.83
CA THR A 316 2.15 10.72 3.12
C THR A 316 3.61 10.35 3.36
N GLU A 317 4.30 11.11 4.22
CA GLU A 317 5.70 10.83 4.58
C GLU A 317 5.83 9.51 5.36
N GLU A 318 4.84 9.16 6.18
CA GLU A 318 4.79 7.88 6.90
C GLU A 318 4.83 6.71 5.93
N TRP A 319 4.12 6.80 4.80
CA TRP A 319 4.16 5.80 3.75
C TRP A 319 5.50 5.78 3.01
N LYS A 320 6.03 6.95 2.64
CA LYS A 320 7.31 7.04 1.92
C LYS A 320 8.45 6.44 2.73
N ALA A 321 8.45 6.60 4.06
CA ALA A 321 9.41 5.97 4.96
C ALA A 321 9.31 4.42 5.00
N GLN A 322 8.27 3.82 4.44
CA GLN A 322 8.14 2.36 4.28
C GLN A 322 8.69 1.87 2.94
N MET A 323 9.28 2.75 2.13
CA MET A 323 9.94 2.42 0.87
C MET A 323 11.46 2.42 1.04
N PRO A 324 12.19 1.55 0.32
CA PRO A 324 13.61 1.75 0.11
C PRO A 324 13.84 3.14 -0.52
N SER A 325 14.82 3.89 -0.03
CA SER A 325 15.20 5.15 -0.70
C SER A 325 15.81 4.83 -2.06
N ASP A 326 15.30 5.44 -3.12
CA ASP A 326 15.93 5.38 -4.45
C ASP A 326 17.29 6.08 -4.44
N ASP A 327 17.48 7.04 -3.53
CA ASP A 327 18.75 7.74 -3.34
C ASP A 327 19.57 7.09 -2.24
N SER A 328 20.46 6.19 -2.65
CA SER A 328 21.42 5.50 -1.76
C SER A 328 22.31 6.44 -0.93
N LEU A 329 22.38 7.73 -1.27
CA LEU A 329 23.16 8.73 -0.55
C LEU A 329 22.35 9.49 0.50
N SER A 330 21.02 9.47 0.40
CA SER A 330 20.15 10.12 1.38
C SER A 330 20.07 9.27 2.66
N VAL A 331 20.55 9.81 3.77
CA VAL A 331 20.37 9.18 5.08
C VAL A 331 18.95 9.51 5.56
N PRO A 332 18.08 8.51 5.78
CA PRO A 332 16.74 8.79 6.28
C PRO A 332 16.83 9.46 7.66
N GLU A 333 16.01 10.48 7.86
CA GLU A 333 15.95 11.19 9.14
C GLU A 333 15.42 10.26 10.24
N ARG A 334 16.00 10.38 11.44
CA ARG A 334 15.52 9.63 12.60
C ARG A 334 14.19 10.21 13.05
N ILE A 335 13.19 9.35 13.18
CA ILE A 335 11.89 9.73 13.75
C ILE A 335 11.80 9.33 15.22
N GLN A 336 11.03 10.08 16.00
CA GLN A 336 10.72 9.76 17.39
C GLN A 336 9.21 9.56 17.54
N PHE A 337 8.84 8.46 18.18
CA PHE A 337 7.48 8.15 18.61
C PHE A 337 7.54 7.24 19.84
N HIS A 338 6.43 7.12 20.58
CA HIS A 338 6.43 6.38 21.83
C HIS A 338 6.45 4.88 21.57
N ARG A 339 7.32 4.16 22.27
CA ARG A 339 7.38 2.70 22.20
C ARG A 339 6.06 2.10 22.70
N GLY A 340 5.52 1.17 21.92
CA GLY A 340 4.24 0.50 22.16
C GLY A 340 3.02 1.27 21.65
N GLU A 341 3.20 2.49 21.12
CA GLU A 341 2.12 3.32 20.58
C GLU A 341 1.39 2.57 19.47
N ILE A 342 2.13 1.98 18.52
CA ILE A 342 1.55 1.30 17.36
C ILE A 342 0.97 -0.06 17.75
N ALA A 343 1.68 -0.83 18.57
CA ALA A 343 1.26 -2.15 19.04
C ALA A 343 -0.04 -2.10 19.85
N SER A 344 -0.28 -1.01 20.60
CA SER A 344 -1.49 -0.82 21.41
C SER A 344 -2.78 -0.85 20.60
N PHE A 345 -2.77 -0.51 19.30
CA PHE A 345 -3.96 -0.54 18.45
C PHE A 345 -4.47 -1.95 18.10
N PHE A 346 -3.67 -2.97 18.42
CA PHE A 346 -3.98 -4.38 18.14
C PHE A 346 -4.23 -5.21 19.40
N GLN A 347 -4.06 -4.62 20.58
CA GLN A 347 -4.50 -5.18 21.87
C GLN A 347 -5.98 -4.84 22.08
#